data_AF-A0A5U2WSJ9-F1
#
_entry.id   AF-A0A5U2WSJ9-F1
#
_cell.length_a   1.000
_cell.length_b   1.000
_cell.length_c   1.000
_cell.angle_alpha   90.00
_cell.angle_beta   90.00
_cell.angle_gamma   90.00
#
_symmetry.space_group_name_H-M   'P 1'
#
loop_
_entity.id
_entity.type
_entity.pdbx_description
1 polymer ?
#
loop_
_entity_poly.entity_id
_entity_poly.type
_entity_poly.pdbx_seq_one_letter_code
_entity_poly.pdbx_strand_id
1 'polypeptide(L)'
;MDELNIGKVTQVKGTTVKAKINHDLYQSTYFHNGKILRGISINEFVLVRKGYQDIVGKIIGEEIVENFNIRIDDIEQKKYERFVELNILGYFFEGKFFSGI
;
A
#
# COMPACT_ATOMS: atom_id res chain seq x y z
N MET A 1 16.12 2.99 10.09
CA MET A 1 15.14 4.00 9.67
C MET A 1 13.79 3.37 9.91
N ASP A 2 12.93 3.96 10.72
CA ASP A 2 11.56 3.44 10.83
C ASP A 2 10.92 3.57 9.44
N GLU A 3 10.64 2.43 8.82
CA GLU A 3 10.00 2.40 7.53
C GLU A 3 8.52 2.73 7.72
N LEU A 4 8.00 3.65 6.91
CA LEU A 4 6.58 3.94 6.92
C LEU A 4 5.81 2.73 6.39
N ASN A 5 5.07 2.05 7.26
CA ASN A 5 4.15 1.00 6.87
C ASN A 5 2.84 1.62 6.37
N ILE A 6 2.58 1.48 5.07
CA ILE A 6 1.44 2.15 4.41
C ILE A 6 0.17 1.27 4.44
N GLY A 7 0.33 -0.03 4.64
CA GLY A 7 -0.78 -0.97 4.58
C GLY A 7 -0.37 -2.42 4.71
N LYS A 8 -1.33 -3.31 4.47
CA LYS A 8 -1.14 -4.76 4.55
C LYS A 8 -1.66 -5.47 3.31
N VAL A 9 -0.94 -6.48 2.85
CA VAL A 9 -1.39 -7.38 1.78
C VAL A 9 -2.63 -8.14 2.23
N THR A 10 -3.67 -8.17 1.39
CA THR A 10 -4.92 -8.89 1.64
C THR A 10 -5.15 -10.03 0.64
N GLN A 11 -4.55 -9.95 -0.55
CA GLN A 11 -4.68 -10.98 -1.57
C GLN A 11 -3.44 -11.03 -2.48
N VAL A 12 -3.07 -12.24 -2.90
CA VAL A 12 -2.04 -12.49 -3.91
C VAL A 12 -2.64 -13.38 -5.01
N LYS A 13 -2.51 -12.97 -6.27
CA LYS A 13 -2.97 -13.72 -7.44
C LYS A 13 -1.91 -13.64 -8.55
N GLY A 14 -1.09 -14.69 -8.66
CA GLY A 14 0.07 -14.66 -9.57
C GLY A 14 1.03 -13.55 -9.17
N THR A 15 1.38 -12.68 -10.12
CA THR A 15 2.22 -11.49 -9.90
C THR A 15 1.42 -10.24 -9.49
N THR A 16 0.11 -10.36 -9.30
CA THR A 16 -0.75 -9.26 -8.86
C THR A 16 -1.07 -9.39 -7.37
N VAL A 17 -0.95 -8.27 -6.64
CA VAL A 17 -1.17 -8.21 -5.20
C VAL A 17 -2.17 -7.11 -4.89
N LYS A 18 -3.17 -7.40 -4.05
CA LYS A 18 -4.07 -6.39 -3.46
C LYS A 18 -3.63 -6.12 -2.02
N ALA A 19 -3.53 -4.85 -1.67
CA ALA A 19 -3.19 -4.42 -0.32
C ALA A 19 -4.21 -3.40 0.18
N LYS A 20 -4.61 -3.53 1.45
CA LYS A 20 -5.44 -2.55 2.15
C LYS A 20 -4.54 -1.48 2.75
N ILE A 21 -4.89 -0.22 2.54
CA ILE A 21 -4.16 0.94 3.07
C ILE A 21 -4.62 1.24 4.50
N ASN A 22 -3.72 1.72 5.35
CA ASN A 22 -4.07 2.16 6.70
C ASN A 22 -4.88 3.47 6.61
N HIS A 23 -5.96 3.58 7.39
CA HIS A 23 -6.92 4.70 7.27
C HIS A 23 -6.29 6.08 7.50
N ASP A 24 -5.29 6.16 8.37
CA ASP A 24 -4.49 7.36 8.66
C ASP A 24 -3.61 7.82 7.48
N LEU A 25 -3.46 6.98 6.43
CA LEU A 25 -2.63 7.23 5.26
C LEU A 25 -3.43 7.33 3.95
N TYR A 26 -4.72 7.67 4.04
CA TYR A 26 -5.56 7.92 2.86
C TYR A 26 -5.27 9.27 2.19
N GLN A 27 -4.62 10.19 2.90
CA GLN A 27 -4.36 11.55 2.42
C GLN A 27 -3.29 11.57 1.31
N SER A 28 -3.37 12.57 0.44
CA SER A 28 -2.41 12.80 -0.65
C SER A 28 -1.02 13.24 -0.18
N THR A 29 -0.89 13.58 1.11
CA THR A 29 0.37 13.85 1.80
C THR A 29 0.25 13.43 3.25
N TYR A 30 1.32 12.90 3.84
CA TYR A 30 1.38 12.56 5.25
C TYR A 30 2.68 13.06 5.90
N PHE A 31 2.60 13.37 7.19
CA PHE A 31 3.74 13.79 8.00
C PHE A 31 4.39 12.57 8.64
N HIS A 32 5.67 12.36 8.37
CA HIS A 32 6.43 11.25 8.94
C HIS A 32 7.85 11.70 9.28
N ASN A 33 8.26 11.52 10.54
CA ASN A 33 9.60 11.86 11.03
C ASN A 33 10.05 13.29 10.66
N GLY A 34 9.15 14.27 10.85
CA GLY A 34 9.41 15.69 10.56
C GLY A 34 9.45 16.05 9.08
N LYS A 35 9.11 15.12 8.18
CA LYS A 35 9.06 15.33 6.73
C LYS A 35 7.63 15.21 6.21
N ILE A 36 7.33 15.99 5.18
CA ILE A 36 6.12 15.82 4.37
C ILE A 36 6.46 14.83 3.27
N LEU A 37 5.69 13.76 3.19
CA LEU A 37 5.81 12.73 2.16
C LEU A 37 4.56 12.74 1.29
N ARG A 38 4.73 12.42 0.01
CA ARG A 38 3.60 12.25 -0.91
C ARG A 38 2.85 10.96 -0.60
N GLY A 39 1.53 11.03 -0.65
CA GLY A 39 0.61 9.92 -0.58
C GLY A 39 0.84 8.91 -1.69
N ILE A 40 0.60 7.62 -1.40
CA ILE A 40 0.75 6.60 -2.43
C ILE A 40 -0.23 6.81 -3.59
N SER A 41 0.24 6.60 -4.81
CA SER A 41 -0.49 6.84 -6.04
C SER A 41 -0.18 5.77 -7.11
N ILE A 42 -1.05 5.67 -8.11
CA ILE A 42 -0.79 4.83 -9.30
C ILE A 42 0.54 5.23 -9.94
N ASN A 43 1.24 4.24 -10.48
CA ASN A 43 2.59 4.29 -11.04
C ASN A 43 3.75 4.46 -10.06
N GLU A 44 3.49 4.56 -8.76
CA GLU A 44 4.57 4.51 -7.76
C GLU A 44 5.01 3.08 -7.43
N PHE A 45 6.20 2.98 -6.84
CA PHE A 45 6.79 1.72 -6.42
C PHE A 45 6.72 1.59 -4.91
N VAL A 46 6.39 0.40 -4.43
CA VAL A 46 6.33 0.06 -3.01
C VAL A 46 7.10 -1.23 -2.76
N LEU A 47 7.60 -1.37 -1.52
CA LEU A 47 8.16 -2.61 -1.04
C LEU A 47 7.08 -3.42 -0.32
N VAL A 48 6.94 -4.68 -0.69
CA VAL A 48 6.15 -5.67 0.01
C VAL A 48 7.13 -6.57 0.77
N ARG A 49 7.15 -6.44 2.09
CA ARG A 49 8.02 -7.24 2.95
C ARG A 49 7.40 -8.60 3.23
N LYS A 50 8.12 -9.67 2.85
CA LYS A 50 7.76 -11.07 3.14
C LYS A 50 8.93 -11.75 3.85
N GLY A 51 8.86 -11.85 5.18
CA GLY A 51 9.98 -12.32 5.98
C GLY A 51 11.19 -11.39 5.82
N TYR A 52 12.29 -11.92 5.29
CA TYR A 52 13.53 -11.18 5.02
C TYR A 52 13.65 -10.67 3.57
N GLN A 53 12.65 -10.93 2.72
CA GLN A 53 12.64 -10.50 1.33
C GLN A 53 11.85 -9.21 1.15
N ASP A 54 12.45 -8.25 0.46
CA ASP A 54 11.81 -7.02 0.03
C ASP A 54 11.41 -7.16 -1.44
N ILE A 55 10.13 -7.37 -1.70
CA ILE A 55 9.56 -7.53 -3.03
C ILE A 55 9.17 -6.14 -3.57
N VAL A 56 9.54 -5.85 -4.81
CA VAL A 56 9.20 -4.58 -5.46
C VAL A 56 7.90 -4.74 -6.25
N GLY A 57 6.90 -3.93 -5.91
CA GLY A 57 5.65 -3.82 -6.64
C GLY A 57 5.43 -2.42 -7.18
N LYS A 58 4.80 -2.30 -8.36
CA LYS A 58 4.31 -1.03 -8.90
C LYS A 58 2.80 -0.96 -8.72
N ILE A 59 2.30 0.14 -8.18
CA ILE A 59 0.85 0.39 -8.07
C ILE A 59 0.30 0.59 -9.48
N ILE A 60 -0.66 -0.25 -9.87
CA ILE A 60 -1.31 -0.21 -11.18
C ILE A 60 -2.77 0.23 -11.10
N GLY A 61 -3.38 0.11 -9.92
CA GLY A 61 -4.79 0.44 -9.71
C GLY A 61 -5.08 0.78 -8.25
N GLU A 62 -6.24 1.40 -8.06
CA GLU A 62 -6.79 1.74 -6.77
C GLU A 62 -8.28 1.37 -6.74
N GLU A 63 -8.74 0.91 -5.58
CA GLU A 63 -10.12 0.53 -5.35
C GLU A 63 -10.59 1.12 -4.01
N ILE A 64 -11.77 1.75 -4.04
CA ILE A 64 -12.45 2.27 -2.87
C ILE A 64 -13.70 1.41 -2.66
N VAL A 65 -13.82 0.81 -1.48
CA VAL A 65 -14.98 -0.01 -1.10
C VAL A 65 -15.74 0.72 -0.02
N GLU A 66 -16.94 1.19 -0.34
CA GLU A 66 -17.82 1.82 0.63
C GLU A 66 -18.33 0.79 1.66
N ASN A 67 -18.45 1.23 2.89
CA ASN A 67 -19.01 0.46 3.98
C ASN A 67 -20.40 1.00 4.32
N PHE A 68 -21.43 0.28 3.90
CA PHE A 68 -22.82 0.73 3.99
C PHE A 68 -23.46 0.52 5.38
N ASN A 69 -22.77 -0.14 6.32
CA ASN A 69 -23.29 -0.50 7.65
C ASN A 69 -22.92 0.50 8.76
N ILE A 70 -22.78 1.78 8.41
CA ILE A 70 -22.19 2.79 9.30
C ILE A 70 -23.27 3.70 9.85
N ARG A 71 -23.25 3.92 11.17
CA ARG A 71 -24.21 4.81 11.82
C ARG A 71 -23.90 6.26 11.43
N ILE A 72 -24.92 7.12 11.41
CA ILE A 72 -24.78 8.53 11.02
C ILE A 72 -23.69 9.26 11.85
N ASP A 73 -23.42 8.80 13.08
CA ASP A 73 -22.45 9.38 14.01
C ASP A 73 -21.00 8.84 13.86
N ASP A 74 -20.74 7.91 12.94
CA ASP A 74 -19.39 7.37 12.73
C ASP A 74 -18.52 8.31 11.87
N ILE A 75 -17.24 8.40 12.24
CA ILE A 75 -16.20 9.21 11.57
C ILE A 75 -16.16 8.90 10.06
N GLU A 76 -16.11 9.92 9.20
CA GLU A 76 -16.12 9.78 7.73
C GLU A 76 -15.09 8.78 7.19
N GLN A 77 -13.93 8.65 7.83
CA GLN A 77 -12.87 7.72 7.42
C GLN A 77 -13.23 6.24 7.62
N LYS A 78 -14.27 5.92 8.41
CA LYS A 78 -14.81 4.56 8.48
C LYS A 78 -15.67 4.22 7.27
N LYS A 79 -16.15 5.23 6.51
CA LYS A 79 -17.13 5.06 5.42
C LYS A 79 -16.62 4.26 4.24
N TYR A 80 -15.31 4.11 4.09
CA TYR A 80 -14.74 3.32 3.02
C TYR A 80 -13.40 2.70 3.40
N GLU A 81 -13.09 1.59 2.74
CA GLU A 81 -11.79 0.97 2.74
C GLU A 81 -11.07 1.30 1.42
N ARG A 82 -9.79 1.68 1.51
CA ARG A 82 -8.94 1.92 0.34
C ARG A 82 -8.02 0.74 0.12
N PHE A 83 -7.98 0.27 -1.11
CA PHE A 83 -7.08 -0.78 -1.57
C PHE A 83 -6.27 -0.29 -2.75
N VAL A 84 -5.06 -0.85 -2.87
CA VAL A 84 -4.23 -0.69 -4.07
C VAL A 84 -3.95 -2.05 -4.68
N GLU A 85 -3.87 -2.06 -6.01
CA GLU A 85 -3.43 -3.20 -6.79
C GLU A 85 -1.99 -2.96 -7.25
N LEU A 86 -1.14 -3.95 -7.00
CA LEU A 86 0.27 -3.95 -7.34
C LEU A 86 0.55 -5.01 -8.39
N ASN A 87 1.38 -4.68 -9.38
CA ASN A 87 2.09 -5.69 -10.15
C ASN A 87 3.51 -5.85 -9.60
N ILE A 88 3.85 -7.07 -9.23
CA ILE A 88 5.20 -7.43 -8.76
C ILE A 88 6.16 -7.42 -9.93
N LEU A 89 7.29 -6.73 -9.74
CA LEU A 89 8.32 -6.54 -10.75
C LEU A 89 9.58 -7.34 -10.45
N GLY A 90 9.85 -7.60 -9.18
CA GLY A 90 11.10 -8.18 -8.75
C GLY A 90 11.28 -8.14 -7.24
N TYR A 91 12.52 -8.34 -6.79
CA TYR A 91 12.87 -8.30 -5.37
C TYR A 91 14.29 -7.78 -5.16
N PHE A 92 14.56 -7.30 -3.95
CA PHE A 92 15.91 -7.00 -3.49
C PHE A 92 16.50 -8.19 -2.73
N PHE A 93 17.75 -8.52 -3.04
CA PHE A 93 18.57 -9.47 -2.30
C PHE A 93 20.00 -8.93 -2.21
N GLU A 94 20.54 -8.88 -0.99
CA GLU A 94 21.87 -8.30 -0.71
C GLU A 94 22.08 -6.91 -1.33
N GLY A 95 21.04 -6.06 -1.28
CA GLY A 95 21.08 -4.69 -1.81
C GLY A 95 21.01 -4.59 -3.34
N LYS A 96 20.86 -5.71 -4.06
CA LYS A 96 20.71 -5.75 -5.52
C LYS A 96 19.29 -6.08 -5.93
N PHE A 97 18.79 -5.38 -6.94
CA PHE A 97 17.49 -5.65 -7.53
C PHE A 97 17.58 -6.79 -8.55
N PHE A 98 16.64 -7.73 -8.47
CA PHE A 98 16.44 -8.81 -9.43
C PHE A 98 15.04 -8.70 -10.03
N SER A 99 14.97 -8.64 -11.36
CA SER A 99 13.71 -8.58 -12.10
C SER A 99 13.07 -9.97 -12.20
N GLY A 100 11.74 -10.02 -12.13
CA GLY A 100 10.96 -11.25 -12.10
C GLY A 100 10.82 -11.84 -10.69
N ILE A 101 9.89 -12.80 -10.56
CA ILE A 101 9.64 -13.55 -9.32
C ILE A 101 9.52 -15.05 -9.61
#